data_AF-A0A933YPS0-F1
#
_entry.id   AF-A0A933YPS0-F1
#
_cell.length_a   1.000
_cell.length_b   1.000
_cell.length_c   1.000
_cell.angle_alpha   90.00
_cell.angle_beta   90.00
_cell.angle_gamma   90.00
#
_symmetry.space_group_name_H-M   'P 1'
#
loop_
_entity.id
_entity.type
_entity.pdbx_description
1 polymer ?
#
loop_
_entity_poly.entity_id
_entity_poly.type
_entity_poly.pdbx_seq_one_letter_code
_entity_poly.pdbx_strand_id
1 'polypeptide(L)'
;MKALTNRFVILLLLAFLACKDEGSVVTQYDVDARLVGDWFSLDTLGLGQPSPKIALRGMRINATKIIQQLGIEFSTGRLALIDDGQTKQIVHADDGLLVVQYFAPPDMATDSIRYSFGTNTLVLAQNHSTTIYKRTSVGSQVANPEQATMSVIIDSVLVRSPSVAAVIPVYVTRWQSTRLQLRSIIPDGTLLIEVDHFVGTGSYTIGAGKGTLMFIDGDVAIRFATDSLSAGTIDIDQYDETAGRCTGRFAFTARLPLPPNYPPNIRRLASGSFSAPLFLQ
;
A
#
# COMPACT_ATOMS: atom_id res chain seq x y z
N MET A 1 87.31 51.77 3.56
CA MET A 1 86.27 52.59 4.21
C MET A 1 84.93 51.91 4.02
N LYS A 2 84.20 51.72 5.14
CA LYS A 2 82.73 51.57 5.30
C LYS A 2 82.07 50.37 4.58
N ALA A 3 81.71 49.29 5.31
CA ALA A 3 80.56 49.13 6.22
C ALA A 3 79.23 48.93 5.45
N LEU A 4 78.65 47.72 5.45
CA LEU A 4 77.75 47.12 6.48
C LEU A 4 76.29 47.60 6.36
N THR A 5 75.37 46.62 6.26
CA THR A 5 74.00 46.62 6.81
C THR A 5 72.98 47.62 6.19
N ASN A 6 71.66 47.43 6.21
CA ASN A 6 70.78 46.67 7.10
C ASN A 6 69.35 46.59 6.49
N ARG A 7 68.66 45.48 6.77
CA ARG A 7 67.22 45.33 7.13
C ARG A 7 66.13 45.91 6.20
N PHE A 8 65.20 45.04 5.81
CA PHE A 8 63.86 45.10 6.41
C PHE A 8 63.24 43.70 6.51
N VAL A 9 62.91 43.35 7.74
CA VAL A 9 62.15 42.18 8.19
C VAL A 9 60.68 42.50 8.01
N ILE A 10 59.92 41.65 7.31
CA ILE A 10 58.49 41.45 7.59
C ILE A 10 58.23 39.94 7.56
N LEU A 11 58.24 39.36 8.77
CA LEU A 11 57.43 38.21 9.13
C LEU A 11 55.97 38.55 8.79
N LEU A 12 55.30 37.74 7.97
CA LEU A 12 53.87 37.56 8.11
C LEU A 12 53.56 36.07 8.20
N LEU A 13 53.26 35.66 9.42
CA LEU A 13 52.54 34.44 9.75
C LEU A 13 51.28 34.36 8.87
N LEU A 14 51.21 33.37 8.00
CA LEU A 14 49.94 32.80 7.56
C LEU A 14 50.03 31.29 7.79
N ALA A 15 49.99 30.94 9.07
CA ALA A 15 49.39 29.70 9.53
C ALA A 15 47.88 29.77 9.23
N PHE A 16 47.50 29.59 7.97
CA PHE A 16 46.17 29.12 7.65
C PHE A 16 46.22 27.60 7.67
N LEU A 17 45.90 27.10 8.87
CA LEU A 17 44.97 26.00 9.07
C LEU A 17 44.99 24.98 7.94
N ALA A 18 45.78 23.93 8.18
CA ALA A 18 45.39 22.59 7.81
C ALA A 18 43.96 22.33 8.31
N CYS A 19 42.98 22.72 7.52
CA CYS A 19 41.69 22.07 7.53
C CYS A 19 42.00 20.69 6.95
N LYS A 20 42.25 19.74 7.86
CA LYS A 20 41.88 18.36 7.63
C LYS A 20 40.47 18.42 7.05
N ASP A 21 40.36 18.29 5.73
CA ASP A 21 39.27 17.49 5.21
C ASP A 21 39.50 16.12 5.85
N GLU A 22 38.90 15.93 7.01
CA GLU A 22 38.24 14.67 7.30
C GLU A 22 37.20 14.55 6.19
N GLY A 23 37.69 14.14 5.00
CA GLY A 23 36.91 13.38 4.07
C GLY A 23 36.34 12.29 4.94
N SER A 24 35.09 12.52 5.36
CA SER A 24 34.19 11.50 5.81
C SER A 24 34.34 10.44 4.74
N VAL A 25 35.17 9.45 5.04
CA VAL A 25 35.05 8.14 4.47
C VAL A 25 33.61 7.86 4.82
N VAL A 26 32.71 8.05 3.85
CA VAL A 26 31.41 7.43 3.87
C VAL A 26 31.80 5.98 3.90
N THR A 27 31.97 5.46 5.12
CA THR A 27 32.07 4.04 5.38
C THR A 27 30.83 3.53 4.72
N GLN A 28 31.04 2.85 3.59
CA GLN A 28 30.01 2.19 2.86
C GLN A 28 29.52 1.14 3.86
N TYR A 29 28.57 1.52 4.71
CA TYR A 29 28.11 0.66 5.79
C TYR A 29 27.63 -0.61 5.10
N ASP A 30 28.29 -1.71 5.41
CA ASP A 30 27.90 -3.00 4.87
C ASP A 30 26.50 -3.27 5.41
N VAL A 31 25.59 -3.60 4.49
CA VAL A 31 24.29 -4.10 4.87
C VAL A 31 24.48 -5.56 5.22
N ASP A 32 24.05 -5.96 6.42
CA ASP A 32 24.03 -7.36 6.83
C ASP A 32 23.46 -8.24 5.70
N ALA A 33 24.34 -9.00 5.05
CA ALA A 33 24.03 -9.74 3.83
C ALA A 33 22.90 -10.76 4.04
N ARG A 34 22.64 -11.16 5.30
CA ARG A 34 21.53 -12.05 5.66
C ARG A 34 20.17 -11.40 5.45
N LEU A 35 20.07 -10.06 5.42
CA LEU A 35 18.82 -9.35 5.13
C LEU A 35 18.38 -9.56 3.67
N VAL A 36 19.31 -9.79 2.75
CA VAL A 36 19.02 -9.98 1.32
C VAL A 36 18.14 -11.23 1.14
N GLY A 37 17.05 -11.06 0.39
CA GLY A 37 16.07 -12.11 0.10
C GLY A 37 14.62 -11.63 0.19
N ASP A 38 13.71 -12.60 0.08
CA ASP A 38 12.27 -12.37 0.14
C ASP A 38 11.74 -12.80 1.51
N TRP A 39 10.99 -11.92 2.14
CA TRP A 39 10.48 -12.05 3.50
C TRP A 39 8.98 -11.77 3.51
N PHE A 40 8.21 -12.60 4.21
CA PHE A 40 6.78 -12.36 4.37
C PHE A 40 6.25 -12.76 5.75
N SER A 41 5.19 -12.09 6.19
CA SER A 41 4.34 -12.44 7.31
C SER A 41 2.90 -12.49 6.81
N LEU A 42 2.11 -13.41 7.36
CA LEU A 42 0.66 -13.41 7.20
C LEU A 42 0.06 -13.02 8.55
N ASP A 43 -0.58 -11.87 8.56
CA ASP A 43 -1.28 -11.36 9.73
C ASP A 43 -2.75 -11.75 9.64
N THR A 44 -3.31 -12.14 10.78
CA THR A 44 -4.75 -12.27 10.90
C THR A 44 -5.37 -10.88 11.07
N LEU A 45 -6.26 -10.51 10.16
CA LEU A 45 -7.04 -9.28 10.26
C LEU A 45 -8.14 -9.47 11.31
N GLY A 46 -7.97 -8.84 12.47
CA GLY A 46 -8.95 -8.80 13.56
C GLY A 46 -10.10 -7.81 13.31
N LEU A 47 -10.66 -7.81 12.10
CA LEU A 47 -11.74 -6.90 11.73
C LEU A 47 -13.05 -7.40 12.36
N GLY A 48 -13.79 -6.51 13.04
CA GLY A 48 -15.06 -6.83 13.72
C GLY A 48 -16.24 -7.14 12.77
N GLN A 49 -15.98 -7.39 11.49
CA GLN A 49 -16.96 -7.68 10.45
C GLN A 49 -16.42 -8.78 9.51
N PRO A 50 -17.29 -9.58 8.87
CA PRO A 50 -16.84 -10.62 7.94
C PRO A 50 -16.01 -10.00 6.82
N SER A 51 -14.76 -10.43 6.67
CA SER A 51 -13.81 -9.81 5.76
C SER A 51 -12.65 -10.77 5.50
N PRO A 52 -11.79 -10.49 4.50
CA PRO A 52 -10.54 -11.20 4.34
C PRO A 52 -9.82 -11.33 5.68
N LYS A 53 -9.54 -12.57 6.09
CA LYS A 53 -8.92 -12.86 7.38
C LYS A 53 -7.41 -12.68 7.35
N ILE A 54 -6.81 -12.59 6.17
CA ILE A 54 -5.36 -12.53 5.99
C ILE A 54 -4.95 -11.22 5.34
N ALA A 55 -3.88 -10.63 5.88
CA ALA A 55 -3.10 -9.60 5.22
C ALA A 55 -1.66 -10.06 5.14
N LEU A 56 -1.05 -9.90 3.98
CA LEU A 56 0.37 -10.14 3.78
C LEU A 56 1.16 -8.86 4.08
N ARG A 57 2.17 -8.99 4.93
CA ARG A 57 3.28 -8.03 4.98
C ARG A 57 4.48 -8.68 4.32
N GLY A 58 4.93 -8.15 3.21
CA GLY A 58 6.04 -8.76 2.48
C GLY A 58 7.00 -7.72 1.94
N MET A 59 8.26 -8.11 1.90
CA MET A 59 9.33 -7.29 1.38
C MET A 59 10.39 -8.16 0.70
N ARG A 60 10.91 -7.64 -0.40
CA ARG A 60 12.13 -8.10 -1.05
C ARG A 60 13.23 -7.10 -0.74
N ILE A 61 14.33 -7.59 -0.17
CA ILE A 61 15.55 -6.80 0.03
C ILE A 61 16.59 -7.32 -0.95
N ASN A 62 17.06 -6.47 -1.85
CA ASN A 62 18.08 -6.86 -2.84
C ASN A 62 19.50 -6.47 -2.39
N ALA A 63 20.51 -6.92 -3.13
CA ALA A 63 21.91 -6.61 -2.84
C ALA A 63 22.26 -5.12 -3.00
N THR A 64 21.45 -4.34 -3.73
CA THR A 64 21.60 -2.89 -3.87
C THR A 64 20.87 -2.11 -2.78
N LYS A 65 20.48 -2.78 -1.68
CA LYS A 65 19.85 -2.17 -0.50
C LYS A 65 18.44 -1.64 -0.73
N ILE A 66 17.80 -1.95 -1.86
CA ILE A 66 16.43 -1.55 -2.14
C ILE A 66 15.47 -2.55 -1.52
N ILE A 67 14.44 -2.00 -0.86
CA ILE A 67 13.30 -2.72 -0.33
C ILE A 67 12.12 -2.49 -1.28
N GLN A 68 11.60 -3.57 -1.83
CA GLN A 68 10.41 -3.58 -2.66
C GLN A 68 9.29 -4.30 -1.93
N GLN A 69 8.06 -3.80 -2.05
CA GLN A 69 6.91 -4.44 -1.40
C GLN A 69 6.51 -5.72 -2.13
N LEU A 70 6.16 -6.74 -1.35
CA LEU A 70 5.58 -7.98 -1.86
C LEU A 70 4.10 -8.08 -1.51
N GLY A 71 3.35 -8.72 -2.39
CA GLY A 71 1.92 -9.01 -2.27
C GLY A 71 1.63 -10.45 -2.68
N ILE A 72 0.35 -10.81 -2.66
CA ILE A 72 -0.15 -12.08 -3.19
C ILE A 72 -0.76 -11.81 -4.56
N GLU A 73 -0.32 -12.54 -5.57
CA GLU A 73 -1.08 -12.71 -6.81
C GLU A 73 -2.27 -13.63 -6.51
N PHE A 74 -3.44 -13.05 -6.33
CA PHE A 74 -4.58 -13.79 -5.79
C PHE A 74 -5.09 -14.89 -6.71
N SER A 75 -4.94 -14.76 -8.03
CA SER A 75 -5.31 -15.83 -8.99
C SER A 75 -4.49 -17.11 -8.84
N THR A 76 -3.28 -17.04 -8.26
CA THR A 76 -2.36 -18.18 -8.10
C THR A 76 -2.00 -18.46 -6.64
N GLY A 77 -2.30 -17.54 -5.71
CA GLY A 77 -1.87 -17.61 -4.31
C GLY A 77 -0.36 -17.45 -4.13
N ARG A 78 0.36 -16.97 -5.16
CA ARG A 78 1.82 -16.86 -5.17
C ARG A 78 2.28 -15.48 -4.74
N LEU A 79 3.44 -15.44 -4.10
CA LEU A 79 4.10 -14.18 -3.74
C LEU A 79 4.61 -13.47 -5.00
N ALA A 80 4.31 -12.19 -5.14
CA ALA A 80 4.75 -11.36 -6.27
C ALA A 80 5.09 -9.94 -5.81
N LEU A 81 5.77 -9.17 -6.65
CA LEU A 81 6.06 -7.76 -6.40
C LEU A 81 4.79 -6.92 -6.55
N ILE A 82 4.58 -5.98 -5.63
CA ILE A 82 3.61 -4.90 -5.83
C ILE A 82 4.35 -3.77 -6.56
N ASP A 83 3.76 -3.30 -7.65
CA ASP A 83 4.27 -2.13 -8.38
C ASP A 83 3.46 -0.90 -7.93
N ASP A 84 3.90 -0.30 -6.83
CA ASP A 84 3.29 0.91 -6.24
C ASP A 84 4.16 2.17 -6.44
N GLY A 85 5.27 2.04 -7.18
CA GLY A 85 6.26 3.10 -7.35
C GLY A 85 6.99 3.51 -6.06
N GLN A 86 6.72 2.86 -4.92
CA GLN A 86 7.31 3.17 -3.62
C GLN A 86 8.49 2.25 -3.37
N THR A 87 9.70 2.79 -3.49
CA THR A 87 10.92 2.09 -3.11
C THR A 87 11.48 2.66 -1.83
N LYS A 88 11.77 1.80 -0.86
CA LYS A 88 12.54 2.18 0.34
C LYS A 88 13.98 1.71 0.16
N GLN A 89 14.91 2.37 0.85
CA GLN A 89 16.33 2.03 0.77
C GLN A 89 16.91 1.82 2.16
N ILE A 90 17.73 0.79 2.32
CA ILE A 90 18.51 0.58 3.53
C ILE A 90 19.74 1.49 3.48
N VAL A 91 19.84 2.41 4.43
CA VAL A 91 20.99 3.31 4.60
C VAL A 91 22.06 2.62 5.44
N HIS A 92 21.65 1.92 6.50
CA HIS A 92 22.53 1.27 7.46
C HIS A 92 21.85 0.00 7.98
N ALA A 93 22.60 -1.10 8.13
CA ALA A 93 22.09 -2.33 8.73
C ALA A 93 23.23 -3.15 9.35
N ASP A 94 23.49 -2.91 10.62
CA ASP A 94 24.54 -3.58 11.38
C ASP A 94 24.15 -3.70 12.87
N ASP A 95 24.75 -4.65 13.59
CA ASP A 95 24.55 -4.88 15.03
C ASP A 95 23.07 -4.89 15.49
N GLY A 96 22.19 -5.43 14.65
CA GLY A 96 20.75 -5.53 14.94
C GLY A 96 20.00 -4.20 14.86
N LEU A 97 20.57 -3.17 14.23
CA LEU A 97 19.93 -1.90 13.90
C LEU A 97 19.82 -1.72 12.38
N LEU A 98 18.60 -1.55 11.90
CA LEU A 98 18.26 -1.29 10.51
C LEU A 98 17.75 0.15 10.38
N VAL A 99 18.38 0.95 9.52
CA VAL A 99 17.93 2.31 9.18
C VAL A 99 17.42 2.31 7.74
N VAL A 100 16.14 2.60 7.58
CA VAL A 100 15.46 2.63 6.28
C VAL A 100 15.12 4.07 5.93
N GLN A 101 15.47 4.48 4.72
CA GLN A 101 15.05 5.73 4.11
C GLN A 101 13.87 5.49 3.16
N TYR A 102 12.88 6.38 3.18
CA TYR A 102 11.71 6.33 2.33
C TYR A 102 11.22 7.73 2.00
N PHE A 103 10.45 7.86 0.92
CA PHE A 103 9.81 9.11 0.57
C PHE A 103 8.55 9.31 1.41
N ALA A 104 8.44 10.46 2.06
CA ALA A 104 7.30 10.89 2.84
C ALA A 104 7.00 12.34 2.42
N PRO A 105 6.12 12.53 1.41
CA PRO A 105 5.90 13.84 0.79
C PRO A 105 5.78 14.98 1.81
N PRO A 106 6.48 16.12 1.61
CA PRO A 106 7.35 16.45 0.47
C PRO A 106 8.82 15.96 0.61
N ASP A 107 9.18 15.32 1.72
CA ASP A 107 10.57 15.10 2.12
C ASP A 107 10.99 13.62 2.10
N MET A 108 12.27 13.38 2.36
CA MET A 108 12.78 12.04 2.68
C MET A 108 12.78 11.85 4.20
N ALA A 109 12.23 10.72 4.65
CA ALA A 109 12.22 10.34 6.06
C ALA A 109 13.12 9.10 6.30
N THR A 110 13.52 8.91 7.55
CA THR A 110 14.26 7.72 7.99
C THR A 110 13.62 7.09 9.21
N ASP A 111 13.47 5.77 9.19
CA ASP A 111 13.03 4.96 10.32
C ASP A 111 14.17 4.10 10.84
N SER A 112 14.26 3.97 12.16
CA SER A 112 15.17 3.04 12.84
C SER A 112 14.39 1.84 13.38
N ILE A 113 14.82 0.64 13.00
CA ILE A 113 14.15 -0.63 13.28
C ILE A 113 15.17 -1.57 13.90
N ARG A 114 14.82 -2.22 15.02
CA ARG A 114 15.66 -3.30 15.56
C ARG A 114 15.38 -4.58 14.78
N TYR A 115 16.42 -5.33 14.42
CA TYR A 115 16.26 -6.59 13.72
C TYR A 115 17.09 -7.72 14.34
N SER A 116 16.61 -8.94 14.19
CA SER A 116 17.34 -10.15 14.56
C SER A 116 16.95 -11.32 13.65
N PHE A 117 17.82 -12.34 13.61
CA PHE A 117 17.61 -13.53 12.80
C PHE A 117 17.38 -14.77 13.66
N GLY A 118 16.42 -15.59 13.24
CA GLY A 118 16.37 -17.01 13.56
C GLY A 118 16.86 -17.85 12.36
N THR A 119 16.65 -19.16 12.40
CA THR A 119 17.09 -20.08 11.32
C THR A 119 16.51 -19.72 9.95
N ASN A 120 15.22 -19.37 9.89
CA ASN A 120 14.51 -19.00 8.65
C ASN A 120 13.56 -17.81 8.87
N THR A 121 13.83 -17.01 9.90
CA THR A 121 12.98 -15.90 10.29
C THR A 121 13.79 -14.62 10.44
N LEU A 122 13.15 -13.52 10.05
CA LEU A 122 13.62 -12.16 10.32
C LEU A 122 12.61 -11.53 11.26
N VAL A 123 13.07 -11.09 12.43
CA VAL A 123 12.24 -10.38 13.39
C VAL A 123 12.55 -8.91 13.24
N LEU A 124 11.54 -8.10 12.94
CA LEU A 124 11.62 -6.64 12.95
C LEU A 124 10.83 -6.09 14.14
N ALA A 125 11.49 -5.29 14.97
CA ALA A 125 10.88 -4.60 16.10
C ALA A 125 11.00 -3.09 15.90
N GLN A 126 9.84 -2.43 15.78
CA GLN A 126 9.74 -0.98 15.65
C GLN A 126 8.69 -0.49 16.65
N ASN A 127 9.09 0.48 17.47
CA ASN A 127 8.28 1.01 18.57
C ASN A 127 7.80 -0.11 19.52
N HIS A 128 6.48 -0.28 19.64
CA HIS A 128 5.82 -1.31 20.47
C HIS A 128 5.33 -2.52 19.67
N SER A 129 5.76 -2.66 18.41
CA SER A 129 5.33 -3.74 17.54
C SER A 129 6.50 -4.62 17.14
N THR A 130 6.27 -5.92 17.11
CA THR A 130 7.23 -6.91 16.59
C THR A 130 6.54 -7.70 15.49
N THR A 131 7.19 -7.77 14.33
CA THR A 131 6.73 -8.58 13.19
C THR A 131 7.75 -9.68 12.92
N ILE A 132 7.28 -10.90 12.77
CA ILE A 132 8.12 -12.06 12.45
C ILE A 132 7.87 -12.45 11.01
N TYR A 133 8.87 -12.24 10.17
CA TYR A 133 8.86 -12.65 8.78
C TYR A 133 9.48 -14.03 8.62
N LYS A 134 8.96 -14.81 7.67
CA LYS A 134 9.52 -16.06 7.18
C LYS A 134 10.24 -15.80 5.87
N ARG A 135 11.40 -16.44 5.69
CA ARG A 135 12.13 -16.42 4.43
C ARG A 135 11.37 -17.21 3.36
N THR A 136 11.36 -16.72 2.13
CA THR A 136 10.68 -17.34 0.99
C THR A 136 11.33 -16.92 -0.33
N SER A 137 10.64 -17.11 -1.45
CA SER A 137 11.01 -16.59 -2.76
C SER A 137 9.76 -16.18 -3.54
N VAL A 138 9.83 -15.08 -4.29
CA VAL A 138 8.79 -14.72 -5.27
C VAL A 138 8.48 -15.91 -6.17
N GLY A 139 7.19 -16.10 -6.45
CA GLY A 139 6.65 -17.27 -7.15
C GLY A 139 6.26 -18.44 -6.23
N SER A 140 6.71 -18.44 -4.97
CA SER A 140 6.27 -19.43 -3.99
C SER A 140 4.80 -19.25 -3.65
N GLN A 141 4.06 -20.35 -3.53
CA GLN A 141 2.67 -20.32 -3.07
C GLN A 141 2.63 -20.07 -1.56
N VAL A 142 2.00 -18.96 -1.14
CA VAL A 142 1.90 -18.54 0.27
C VAL A 142 0.46 -18.49 0.77
N ALA A 143 -0.52 -18.54 -0.14
CA ALA A 143 -1.94 -18.64 0.16
C ALA A 143 -2.63 -19.57 -0.85
N ASN A 144 -3.89 -19.92 -0.57
CA ASN A 144 -4.71 -20.60 -1.56
C ASN A 144 -5.10 -19.61 -2.69
N PRO A 145 -5.16 -20.07 -3.95
CA PRO A 145 -5.67 -19.25 -5.04
C PRO A 145 -7.11 -18.83 -4.79
N GLU A 146 -7.39 -17.55 -5.02
CA GLU A 146 -8.69 -16.94 -4.81
C GLU A 146 -8.92 -15.90 -5.91
N GLN A 147 -9.77 -16.23 -6.89
CA GLN A 147 -10.13 -15.24 -7.92
C GLN A 147 -10.80 -14.02 -7.28
N ALA A 148 -10.23 -12.84 -7.43
CA ALA A 148 -10.80 -11.60 -6.92
C ALA A 148 -10.56 -10.53 -7.97
N THR A 149 -11.56 -10.28 -8.80
CA THR A 149 -11.42 -9.41 -9.96
C THR A 149 -12.55 -8.40 -10.04
N MET A 150 -12.19 -7.17 -10.35
CA MET A 150 -13.13 -6.11 -10.68
C MET A 150 -12.58 -5.33 -11.86
N SER A 151 -13.46 -5.01 -12.81
CA SER A 151 -13.21 -4.04 -13.87
C SER A 151 -14.25 -2.94 -13.75
N VAL A 152 -13.80 -1.69 -13.66
CA VAL A 152 -14.67 -0.52 -13.54
C VAL A 152 -14.23 0.54 -14.54
N ILE A 153 -15.18 1.11 -15.24
CA ILE A 153 -15.00 2.28 -16.09
C ILE A 153 -15.37 3.50 -15.24
N ILE A 154 -14.40 4.38 -14.98
CA ILE A 154 -14.58 5.64 -14.27
C ILE A 154 -14.34 6.78 -15.26
N ASP A 155 -15.38 7.54 -15.59
CA ASP A 155 -15.32 8.64 -16.57
C ASP A 155 -14.62 8.25 -17.90
N SER A 156 -14.96 7.08 -18.43
CA SER A 156 -14.40 6.49 -19.67
C SER A 156 -13.01 5.86 -19.52
N VAL A 157 -12.40 5.86 -18.34
CA VAL A 157 -11.14 5.18 -18.07
C VAL A 157 -11.42 3.80 -17.49
N LEU A 158 -10.96 2.75 -18.17
CA LEU A 158 -11.01 1.39 -17.64
C LEU A 158 -9.93 1.22 -16.56
N VAL A 159 -10.39 0.88 -15.37
CA VAL A 159 -9.59 0.62 -14.18
C VAL A 159 -9.86 -0.81 -13.73
N ARG A 160 -8.81 -1.53 -13.34
CA ARG A 160 -8.92 -2.90 -12.83
C ARG A 160 -8.40 -2.95 -11.41
N SER A 161 -9.01 -3.77 -10.57
CA SER A 161 -8.45 -4.11 -9.27
C SER A 161 -7.04 -4.71 -9.47
N PRO A 162 -6.08 -4.40 -8.58
CA PRO A 162 -4.72 -4.93 -8.72
C PRO A 162 -4.72 -6.46 -8.67
N SER A 163 -3.91 -7.10 -9.52
CA SER A 163 -3.75 -8.57 -9.50
C SER A 163 -2.89 -9.04 -8.34
N VAL A 164 -1.97 -8.19 -7.87
CA VAL A 164 -1.08 -8.42 -6.75
C VAL A 164 -1.37 -7.40 -5.65
N ALA A 165 -1.70 -7.86 -4.45
CA ALA A 165 -1.99 -6.97 -3.32
C ALA A 165 -1.64 -7.61 -1.98
N ALA A 166 -1.51 -6.78 -0.94
CA ALA A 166 -1.29 -7.25 0.44
C ALA A 166 -2.55 -7.92 1.03
N VAL A 167 -3.74 -7.49 0.59
CA VAL A 167 -5.04 -8.03 0.99
C VAL A 167 -5.85 -8.35 -0.25
N ILE A 168 -6.87 -9.21 -0.12
CA ILE A 168 -7.76 -9.55 -1.23
C ILE A 168 -8.32 -8.24 -1.82
N PRO A 169 -8.05 -7.95 -3.10
CA PRO A 169 -8.29 -6.62 -3.66
C PRO A 169 -9.77 -6.37 -3.93
N VAL A 170 -10.59 -7.41 -4.04
CA VAL A 170 -12.03 -7.33 -4.27
C VAL A 170 -12.72 -8.38 -3.43
N TYR A 171 -13.70 -7.99 -2.61
CA TYR A 171 -14.47 -8.94 -1.82
C TYR A 171 -15.87 -8.42 -1.53
N VAL A 172 -16.76 -9.37 -1.25
CA VAL A 172 -18.12 -9.09 -0.81
C VAL A 172 -18.28 -9.56 0.63
N THR A 173 -18.88 -8.72 1.45
CA THR A 173 -19.17 -8.99 2.85
C THR A 173 -20.68 -8.97 3.06
N ARG A 174 -21.20 -9.96 3.79
CA ARG A 174 -22.56 -9.91 4.36
C ARG A 174 -22.46 -9.76 5.87
N TRP A 175 -22.55 -8.51 6.33
CA TRP A 175 -22.47 -8.14 7.75
C TRP A 175 -23.77 -8.48 8.50
N GLN A 176 -24.91 -8.49 7.82
CA GLN A 176 -26.25 -8.76 8.36
C GLN A 176 -27.04 -9.56 7.34
N SER A 177 -28.09 -10.23 7.79
CA SER A 177 -29.00 -10.97 6.91
C SER A 177 -29.53 -10.12 5.74
N THR A 178 -29.65 -8.80 5.87
CA THR A 178 -30.21 -7.92 4.84
C THR A 178 -29.22 -6.92 4.25
N ARG A 179 -27.92 -6.99 4.59
CA ARG A 179 -26.93 -6.04 4.09
C ARG A 179 -25.75 -6.72 3.45
N LEU A 180 -25.51 -6.37 2.19
CA LEU A 180 -24.37 -6.80 1.40
C LEU A 180 -23.47 -5.60 1.12
N GLN A 181 -22.16 -5.80 1.14
CA GLN A 181 -21.19 -4.76 0.83
C GLN A 181 -20.14 -5.30 -0.12
N LEU A 182 -20.00 -4.68 -1.29
CA LEU A 182 -18.87 -4.89 -2.19
C LEU A 182 -17.77 -3.89 -1.85
N ARG A 183 -16.54 -4.37 -1.71
CA ARG A 183 -15.36 -3.55 -1.53
C ARG A 183 -14.31 -3.91 -2.57
N SER A 184 -13.65 -2.90 -3.10
CA SER A 184 -12.51 -3.09 -3.99
C SER A 184 -11.44 -2.05 -3.74
N ILE A 185 -10.19 -2.49 -3.83
CA ILE A 185 -9.04 -1.62 -4.10
C ILE A 185 -9.04 -1.34 -5.60
N ILE A 186 -8.82 -0.09 -5.95
CA ILE A 186 -8.54 0.36 -7.32
C ILE A 186 -7.20 1.11 -7.28
N PRO A 187 -6.49 1.27 -8.42
CA PRO A 187 -5.38 2.19 -8.55
C PRO A 187 -5.66 3.51 -7.84
N ASP A 188 -4.75 3.86 -6.94
CA ASP A 188 -4.77 5.07 -6.13
C ASP A 188 -6.07 5.26 -5.33
N GLY A 189 -6.76 4.19 -4.93
CA GLY A 189 -8.05 4.36 -4.29
C GLY A 189 -8.82 3.11 -3.88
N THR A 190 -10.09 3.33 -3.56
CA THR A 190 -11.05 2.29 -3.22
C THR A 190 -12.43 2.57 -3.80
N LEU A 191 -13.18 1.50 -4.00
CA LEU A 191 -14.59 1.51 -4.36
C LEU A 191 -15.37 0.72 -3.30
N LEU A 192 -16.52 1.25 -2.89
CA LEU A 192 -17.41 0.61 -1.94
C LEU A 192 -18.86 0.77 -2.40
N ILE A 193 -19.59 -0.35 -2.46
CA ILE A 193 -21.03 -0.36 -2.74
C ILE A 193 -21.74 -1.11 -1.62
N GLU A 194 -22.74 -0.49 -1.03
CA GLU A 194 -23.63 -1.09 -0.04
C GLU A 194 -25.01 -1.35 -0.64
N VAL A 195 -25.55 -2.53 -0.36
CA VAL A 195 -26.90 -2.94 -0.71
C VAL A 195 -27.66 -3.19 0.58
N ASP A 196 -28.69 -2.38 0.81
CA ASP A 196 -29.68 -2.60 1.87
C ASP A 196 -30.81 -3.50 1.35
N HIS A 197 -31.47 -4.22 2.27
CA HIS A 197 -32.56 -5.16 1.95
C HIS A 197 -32.17 -6.26 0.95
N PHE A 198 -30.92 -6.73 1.03
CA PHE A 198 -30.43 -7.83 0.22
C PHE A 198 -31.19 -9.13 0.51
N VAL A 199 -31.66 -9.80 -0.54
CA VAL A 199 -32.44 -11.04 -0.47
C VAL A 199 -31.93 -12.15 -1.39
N GLY A 200 -30.88 -11.90 -2.18
CA GLY A 200 -30.31 -12.88 -3.10
C GLY A 200 -29.87 -12.26 -4.42
N THR A 201 -29.90 -13.04 -5.50
CA THR A 201 -29.65 -12.53 -6.85
C THR A 201 -30.75 -11.55 -7.28
N GLY A 202 -30.39 -10.54 -8.07
CA GLY A 202 -31.35 -9.54 -8.56
C GLY A 202 -30.73 -8.15 -8.69
N SER A 203 -31.57 -7.19 -9.08
CA SER A 203 -31.17 -5.79 -9.22
C SER A 203 -31.53 -5.01 -7.96
N TYR A 204 -30.59 -4.23 -7.46
CA TYR A 204 -30.75 -3.39 -6.27
C TYR A 204 -30.38 -1.95 -6.57
N THR A 205 -31.14 -1.01 -6.03
CA THR A 205 -30.82 0.42 -6.10
C THR A 205 -29.68 0.75 -5.15
N ILE A 206 -28.70 1.51 -5.63
CA ILE A 206 -27.64 2.08 -4.80
C ILE A 206 -28.16 3.42 -4.25
N GLY A 207 -28.50 3.45 -2.97
CA GLY A 207 -29.01 4.64 -2.29
C GLY A 207 -27.97 5.74 -2.07
N ALA A 208 -28.40 6.87 -1.52
CA ALA A 208 -27.50 7.98 -1.15
C ALA A 208 -26.47 7.53 -0.10
N GLY A 209 -25.20 7.86 -0.31
CA GLY A 209 -24.05 7.48 0.51
C GLY A 209 -23.59 6.03 0.34
N LYS A 210 -24.30 5.22 -0.44
CA LYS A 210 -24.09 3.77 -0.56
C LYS A 210 -23.14 3.36 -1.66
N GLY A 211 -22.94 4.18 -2.69
CA GLY A 211 -21.87 4.04 -3.65
C GLY A 211 -20.79 5.07 -3.34
N THR A 212 -19.58 4.63 -3.02
CA THR A 212 -18.45 5.50 -2.70
C THR A 212 -17.25 5.16 -3.59
N LEU A 213 -16.59 6.20 -4.11
CA LEU A 213 -15.25 6.13 -4.67
C LEU A 213 -14.35 6.98 -3.79
N MET A 214 -13.16 6.51 -3.47
CA MET A 214 -12.15 7.30 -2.77
C MET A 214 -10.86 7.20 -3.55
N PHE A 215 -10.26 8.35 -3.88
CA PHE A 215 -8.95 8.43 -4.51
C PHE A 215 -7.97 9.07 -3.53
N ILE A 216 -6.73 8.61 -3.54
CA ILE A 216 -5.61 9.13 -2.78
C ILE A 216 -4.74 9.88 -3.79
N ASP A 217 -4.60 11.19 -3.58
CA ASP A 217 -3.72 12.05 -4.37
C ASP A 217 -2.74 12.74 -3.41
N GLY A 218 -1.49 12.28 -3.42
CA GLY A 218 -0.51 12.62 -2.39
C GLY A 218 -1.01 12.26 -0.98
N ASP A 219 -1.07 13.26 -0.10
CA ASP A 219 -1.53 13.11 1.28
C ASP A 219 -3.04 13.34 1.47
N VAL A 220 -3.78 13.52 0.37
CA VAL A 220 -5.20 13.88 0.41
C VAL A 220 -6.06 12.73 -0.10
N ALA A 221 -7.04 12.31 0.72
CA ALA A 221 -8.09 11.39 0.31
C ALA A 221 -9.32 12.17 -0.19
N ILE A 222 -9.62 12.05 -1.48
CA ILE A 222 -10.80 12.66 -2.12
C ILE A 222 -11.90 11.60 -2.23
N ARG A 223 -13.02 11.84 -1.53
CA ARG A 223 -14.16 10.92 -1.51
C ARG A 223 -15.32 11.44 -2.35
N PHE A 224 -15.81 10.62 -3.28
CA PHE A 224 -17.07 10.81 -4.00
C PHE A 224 -18.10 9.83 -3.45
N ALA A 225 -19.35 10.28 -3.28
CA ALA A 225 -20.45 9.42 -2.85
C ALA A 225 -21.73 9.65 -3.67
N THR A 226 -22.58 8.64 -3.80
CA THR A 226 -23.94 8.81 -4.31
C THR A 226 -24.72 9.79 -3.41
N ASP A 227 -25.54 10.65 -3.99
CA ASP A 227 -26.43 11.57 -3.27
C ASP A 227 -27.90 11.35 -3.68
N SER A 228 -28.83 12.16 -3.17
CA SER A 228 -30.26 12.06 -3.51
C SER A 228 -30.57 12.35 -4.99
N LEU A 229 -29.64 12.99 -5.70
CA LEU A 229 -29.76 13.33 -7.12
C LEU A 229 -28.99 12.36 -8.02
N SER A 230 -28.37 11.34 -7.42
CA SER A 230 -27.60 10.33 -8.13
C SER A 230 -28.36 9.03 -8.14
N ALA A 231 -28.50 8.43 -9.32
CA ALA A 231 -29.03 7.09 -9.47
C ALA A 231 -27.87 6.09 -9.59
N GLY A 232 -28.10 4.89 -9.11
CA GLY A 232 -27.22 3.76 -9.34
C GLY A 232 -27.93 2.43 -9.12
N THR A 233 -27.43 1.41 -9.77
CA THR A 233 -27.90 0.04 -9.64
C THR A 233 -26.72 -0.91 -9.47
N ILE A 234 -26.96 -2.00 -8.78
CA ILE A 234 -26.09 -3.16 -8.74
C ILE A 234 -26.93 -4.40 -9.00
N ASP A 235 -26.52 -5.15 -10.01
CA ASP A 235 -27.10 -6.42 -10.39
C ASP A 235 -26.23 -7.54 -9.83
N ILE A 236 -26.80 -8.35 -8.95
CA ILE A 236 -26.17 -9.55 -8.40
C ILE A 236 -26.55 -10.72 -9.28
N ASP A 237 -25.62 -11.12 -10.15
CA ASP A 237 -25.81 -12.18 -11.14
C ASP A 237 -25.68 -13.58 -10.48
N GLN A 238 -24.74 -13.74 -9.54
CA GLN A 238 -24.56 -14.98 -8.78
C GLN A 238 -24.29 -14.65 -7.30
N TYR A 239 -24.94 -15.41 -6.41
CA TYR A 239 -24.69 -15.39 -4.96
C TYR A 239 -24.70 -16.83 -4.43
N ASP A 240 -23.52 -17.36 -4.11
CA ASP A 240 -23.31 -18.74 -3.69
C ASP A 240 -22.54 -18.79 -2.37
N GLU A 241 -23.27 -19.06 -1.27
CA GLU A 241 -22.70 -19.17 0.07
C GLU A 241 -21.86 -20.43 0.26
N THR A 242 -22.13 -21.50 -0.51
CA THR A 242 -21.40 -22.77 -0.40
C THR A 242 -20.04 -22.65 -1.07
N ALA A 243 -20.00 -22.06 -2.27
CA ALA A 243 -18.76 -21.77 -2.97
C ALA A 243 -18.02 -20.54 -2.41
N GLY A 244 -18.69 -19.73 -1.58
CA GLY A 244 -18.15 -18.46 -1.06
C GLY A 244 -17.93 -17.45 -2.19
N ARG A 245 -18.88 -17.32 -3.12
CA ARG A 245 -18.73 -16.52 -4.35
C ARG A 245 -19.90 -15.57 -4.57
N CYS A 246 -19.58 -14.38 -5.06
CA CYS A 246 -20.54 -13.39 -5.51
C CYS A 246 -20.04 -12.71 -6.80
N THR A 247 -20.89 -12.64 -7.82
CA THR A 247 -20.60 -11.95 -9.08
C THR A 247 -21.71 -11.00 -9.44
N GLY A 248 -21.38 -9.96 -10.17
CA GLY A 248 -22.38 -8.99 -10.58
C GLY A 248 -21.82 -7.83 -11.38
N ARG A 249 -22.70 -6.87 -11.63
CA ARG A 249 -22.44 -5.65 -12.37
C ARG A 249 -23.00 -4.46 -11.62
N PHE A 250 -22.44 -3.28 -11.82
CA PHE A 250 -22.95 -2.07 -11.19
C PHE A 250 -22.79 -0.87 -12.11
N ALA A 251 -23.61 0.15 -11.87
CA ALA A 251 -23.45 1.48 -12.44
C ALA A 251 -23.98 2.51 -11.45
N PHE A 252 -23.21 3.56 -11.17
CA PHE A 252 -23.67 4.68 -10.33
C PHE A 252 -22.97 5.98 -10.69
N THR A 253 -23.64 7.09 -10.39
CA THR A 253 -23.00 8.40 -10.36
C THR A 253 -22.64 8.75 -8.91
N ALA A 254 -21.41 9.16 -8.66
CA ALA A 254 -21.00 9.70 -7.36
C ALA A 254 -20.55 11.15 -7.51
N ARG A 255 -20.73 11.95 -6.46
CA ARG A 255 -20.38 13.36 -6.43
C ARG A 255 -19.50 13.66 -5.23
N LEU A 256 -18.67 14.70 -5.36
CA LEU A 256 -17.93 15.22 -4.23
C LEU A 256 -18.94 15.77 -3.19
N PRO A 257 -18.89 15.39 -1.91
CA PRO A 257 -19.80 15.86 -0.88
C PRO A 257 -19.43 17.30 -0.51
N LEU A 258 -19.86 18.25 -1.34
CA LEU A 258 -19.66 19.68 -1.12
C LEU A 258 -20.88 20.28 -0.39
N PRO A 259 -20.68 21.34 0.41
CA PRO A 259 -21.79 22.10 0.97
C PRO A 259 -22.72 22.64 -0.14
N PRO A 260 -24.03 22.84 0.13
CA PRO A 260 -25.03 23.24 -0.86
C PRO A 260 -24.72 24.51 -1.66
N ASN A 261 -23.83 25.37 -1.15
CA ASN A 261 -23.49 26.67 -1.71
C ASN A 261 -22.26 26.64 -2.63
N TYR A 262 -21.62 25.48 -2.81
CA TYR A 262 -20.53 25.33 -3.77
C TYR A 262 -21.10 25.03 -5.17
N PRO A 263 -20.47 25.55 -6.24
CA PRO A 263 -20.92 25.27 -7.60
C PRO A 263 -20.97 23.76 -7.81
N PRO A 264 -22.05 23.25 -8.43
CA PRO A 264 -22.25 21.82 -8.51
C PRO A 264 -21.25 21.21 -9.51
N ASN A 265 -21.04 19.90 -9.37
CA ASN A 265 -20.75 18.97 -10.47
C ASN A 265 -19.31 18.43 -10.66
N ILE A 266 -18.50 18.25 -9.61
CA ILE A 266 -17.49 17.18 -9.73
C ILE A 266 -18.19 15.85 -9.48
N ARG A 267 -18.59 15.22 -10.58
CA ARG A 267 -19.22 13.90 -10.60
C ARG A 267 -18.27 12.89 -11.24
N ARG A 268 -18.37 11.65 -10.79
CA ARG A 268 -17.74 10.48 -11.39
C ARG A 268 -18.84 9.51 -11.79
N LEU A 269 -18.85 9.09 -13.05
CA LEU A 269 -19.65 7.95 -13.50
C LEU A 269 -18.81 6.69 -13.36
N ALA A 270 -19.27 5.74 -12.57
CA ALA A 270 -18.64 4.44 -12.41
C ALA A 270 -19.58 3.35 -12.90
N SER A 271 -19.08 2.45 -13.74
CA SER A 271 -19.81 1.23 -14.11
C SER A 271 -18.84 0.07 -14.28
N GLY A 272 -19.23 -1.14 -13.92
CA GLY A 272 -18.29 -2.24 -13.90
C GLY A 272 -18.90 -3.59 -13.64
N SER A 273 -18.02 -4.59 -13.55
CA SER A 273 -18.33 -5.96 -13.21
C SER A 273 -17.34 -6.48 -12.17
N PHE A 274 -17.80 -7.40 -11.33
CA PHE A 274 -16.98 -8.03 -10.31
C PHE A 274 -17.22 -9.54 -10.26
N SER A 275 -16.17 -10.26 -9.89
CA SER A 275 -16.22 -11.64 -9.41
C SER A 275 -15.36 -11.72 -8.16
N ALA A 276 -16.01 -11.95 -7.03
CA ALA A 276 -15.44 -11.72 -5.73
C ALA A 276 -15.73 -12.88 -4.76
N PRO A 277 -14.81 -13.18 -3.83
CA PRO A 277 -15.12 -14.03 -2.69
C PRO A 277 -16.14 -13.38 -1.76
N LEU A 278 -16.93 -14.22 -1.12
CA LEU A 278 -18.00 -13.86 -0.20
C LEU A 278 -17.62 -14.22 1.24
N PHE A 279 -17.66 -13.23 2.12
CA PHE A 279 -17.41 -13.38 3.55
C PHE A 279 -18.72 -13.21 4.33
N LEU A 280 -19.07 -14.21 5.13
CA LEU A 280 -20.31 -14.31 5.89
C LEU A 280 -20.01 -14.26 7.39
N GLN A 281 -20.96 -13.74 8.18
CA GLN A 281 -20.94 -13.80 9.64
C GLN A 281 -21.46 -15.14 10.15
#